data_AF-A0A969XI57-F1
#
_entry.id   AF-A0A969XI57-F1
#
_cell.length_a   1.000
_cell.length_b   1.000
_cell.length_c   1.000
_cell.angle_alpha   90.00
_cell.angle_beta   90.00
_cell.angle_gamma   90.00
#
_symmetry.space_group_name_H-M   'P 1'
#
loop_
_entity.id
_entity.type
_entity.pdbx_description
1 polymer ?
#
loop_
_entity_poly.entity_id
_entity_poly.type
_entity_poly.pdbx_seq_one_letter_code
_entity_poly.pdbx_strand_id
1 'polypeptide(L)'
;MKKKVLLALLYMPILFAVWYYCSPLIALITSIVVAPLAGWLSSGLVSSVDYLGVVVHGTIQVAAGTYGELVVPAGQTAELSISARPMVYGYSIPLFFTLLFAFSARAVSGNKKILALVVLLLGISFGTLMELLKNIYFNLDPVLLPHGPLSSFAATLLAIGYQLSTLILPSVLPVVLWFALSGHELFGHYFQGHADRGEPAAD
;
A
#
# COMPACT_ATOMS: atom_id res chain seq x y z
N MET A 1 15.88 -26.99 4.65
CA MET A 1 16.03 -25.56 4.26
C MET A 1 16.16 -25.37 2.75
N LYS A 2 17.14 -25.99 2.07
CA LYS A 2 17.40 -25.83 0.61
C LYS A 2 16.17 -26.00 -0.30
N LYS A 3 15.34 -27.04 -0.08
CA LYS A 3 14.09 -27.28 -0.84
C LYS A 3 13.06 -26.14 -0.73
N LYS A 4 12.91 -25.55 0.46
CA LYS A 4 11.97 -24.44 0.70
C LYS A 4 12.43 -23.16 0.00
N VAL A 5 13.74 -22.89 0.01
CA VAL A 5 14.33 -21.76 -0.72
C VAL A 5 14.13 -21.92 -2.23
N LEU A 6 14.35 -23.12 -2.77
CA LEU A 6 14.11 -23.39 -4.19
C LEU A 6 12.63 -23.18 -4.57
N LEU A 7 11.70 -23.66 -3.73
CA LEU A 7 10.27 -23.41 -3.93
C LEU A 7 9.93 -21.91 -3.90
N ALA A 8 10.55 -21.14 -2.99
CA ALA A 8 10.36 -19.69 -2.94
C ALA A 8 10.82 -19.02 -4.24
N LEU A 9 12.00 -19.38 -4.75
CA LEU A 9 12.53 -18.87 -6.02
C LEU A 9 11.64 -19.23 -7.21
N LEU A 10 10.95 -20.37 -7.18
CA LEU A 10 10.02 -20.77 -8.23
C LEU A 10 8.68 -20.04 -8.12
N TYR A 11 8.12 -19.92 -6.91
CA TYR A 11 6.82 -19.26 -6.70
C TYR A 11 6.89 -17.75 -6.92
N MET A 12 8.00 -17.12 -6.58
CA MET A 12 8.16 -15.66 -6.68
C MET A 12 7.83 -15.11 -8.10
N PRO A 13 8.48 -15.54 -9.20
CA PRO A 13 8.19 -14.98 -10.53
C PRO A 13 6.73 -15.22 -10.96
N ILE A 14 6.16 -16.39 -10.64
CA ILE A 14 4.78 -16.73 -10.98
C ILE A 14 3.80 -15.81 -10.23
N LEU A 15 4.00 -15.62 -8.93
CA LEU A 15 3.12 -14.79 -8.11
C LEU A 15 3.24 -13.31 -8.46
N PHE A 16 4.45 -12.83 -8.76
CA PHE A 16 4.65 -11.47 -9.26
C PHE A 16 3.96 -11.25 -10.62
N ALA A 17 4.00 -12.24 -11.53
CA ALA A 17 3.28 -12.17 -12.79
C ALA A 17 1.76 -12.09 -12.56
N VAL A 18 1.20 -12.99 -11.73
CA VAL A 18 -0.24 -12.96 -11.39
C VAL A 18 -0.63 -11.63 -10.78
N TRP A 19 0.14 -11.13 -9.81
CA TRP A 19 -0.09 -9.82 -9.19
C TRP A 19 -0.07 -8.68 -10.21
N TYR A 20 0.90 -8.69 -11.14
CA TYR A 20 1.00 -7.68 -12.19
C TYR A 20 -0.26 -7.66 -13.07
N TYR A 21 -0.76 -8.82 -13.51
CA TYR A 21 -2.00 -8.89 -14.29
C TYR A 21 -3.24 -8.49 -13.48
N CYS A 22 -3.24 -8.72 -12.17
CA CYS A 22 -4.30 -8.28 -11.27
C CYS A 22 -4.18 -6.80 -10.87
N SER A 23 -3.15 -6.07 -11.29
CA SER A 23 -2.92 -4.70 -10.86
C SER A 23 -4.05 -3.71 -11.16
N PRO A 24 -4.81 -3.80 -12.28
CA PRO A 24 -5.99 -2.94 -12.47
C PRO A 24 -7.10 -3.22 -11.46
N LEU A 25 -7.29 -4.49 -11.07
CA LEU A 25 -8.25 -4.85 -10.04
C LEU A 25 -7.84 -4.30 -8.66
N ILE A 26 -6.53 -4.32 -8.36
CA ILE A 26 -6.01 -3.71 -7.13
C ILE A 26 -6.26 -2.20 -7.16
N ALA A 27 -6.00 -1.53 -8.28
CA ALA A 27 -6.27 -0.09 -8.43
C ALA A 27 -7.77 0.24 -8.25
N LEU A 28 -8.67 -0.56 -8.84
CA LEU A 28 -10.11 -0.44 -8.64
C LEU A 28 -10.52 -0.58 -7.17
N ILE A 29 -10.06 -1.64 -6.49
CA ILE A 29 -10.41 -1.86 -5.08
C ILE A 29 -9.88 -0.70 -4.23
N THR A 30 -8.66 -0.28 -4.49
CA THR A 30 -8.04 0.82 -3.78
C THR A 30 -8.75 2.15 -4.02
N SER A 31 -9.20 2.46 -5.25
CA SER A 31 -9.93 3.71 -5.51
C SER A 31 -11.22 3.77 -4.69
N ILE A 32 -11.95 2.66 -4.59
CA ILE A 32 -13.19 2.56 -3.79
C ILE A 32 -12.91 2.83 -2.31
N VAL A 33 -11.86 2.23 -1.76
CA VAL A 33 -11.50 2.40 -0.34
C VAL A 33 -11.00 3.83 -0.06
N VAL A 34 -10.24 4.40 -0.99
CA VAL A 34 -9.59 5.71 -0.83
C VAL A 34 -10.56 6.86 -1.03
N ALA A 35 -11.53 6.75 -1.95
CA ALA A 35 -12.46 7.81 -2.31
C ALA A 35 -13.09 8.56 -1.11
N PRO A 36 -13.77 7.89 -0.15
CA PRO A 36 -14.40 8.59 0.97
C PRO A 36 -13.37 9.25 1.89
N LEU A 37 -12.21 8.62 2.09
CA LEU A 37 -11.16 9.14 2.97
C LEU A 37 -10.44 10.33 2.36
N ALA A 38 -10.19 10.30 1.05
CA ALA A 38 -9.58 11.40 0.31
C ALA A 38 -10.48 12.64 0.32
N GLY A 39 -11.78 12.47 0.05
CA GLY A 39 -12.75 13.56 0.16
C GLY A 39 -12.81 14.14 1.57
N TRP A 40 -12.89 13.29 2.60
CA TRP A 40 -12.96 13.75 3.99
C TRP A 40 -11.68 14.46 4.46
N LEU A 41 -10.51 13.85 4.26
CA LEU A 41 -9.24 14.40 4.74
C LEU A 41 -8.76 15.62 3.95
N SER A 42 -9.28 15.82 2.73
CA SER A 42 -9.02 17.02 1.92
C SER A 42 -10.04 18.14 2.13
N SER A 43 -10.91 18.04 3.13
CA SER A 43 -12.02 18.97 3.36
C SER A 43 -12.94 19.16 2.14
N GLY A 44 -13.14 18.09 1.36
CA GLY A 44 -13.97 18.10 0.16
C GLY A 44 -13.28 18.66 -1.10
N LEU A 45 -11.98 18.97 -1.05
CA LEU A 45 -11.23 19.44 -2.23
C LEU A 45 -11.19 18.37 -3.33
N VAL A 46 -11.05 17.10 -2.96
CA VAL A 46 -11.13 15.98 -3.89
C VAL A 46 -12.60 15.64 -4.13
N SER A 47 -13.07 15.88 -5.36
CA SER A 47 -14.47 15.68 -5.76
C SER A 47 -14.77 14.23 -6.14
N SER A 48 -13.82 13.54 -6.78
CA SER A 48 -13.92 12.13 -7.13
C SER A 48 -12.56 11.45 -7.04
N VAL A 49 -12.58 10.12 -6.85
CA VAL A 49 -11.40 9.28 -6.98
C VAL A 49 -11.74 8.14 -7.92
N ASP A 50 -11.06 8.11 -9.05
CA ASP A 50 -11.23 7.15 -10.13
C ASP A 50 -9.92 6.38 -10.36
N TYR A 51 -9.94 5.41 -11.27
CA TYR A 51 -8.73 4.68 -11.66
C TYR A 51 -8.65 4.56 -13.18
N LEU A 52 -7.43 4.62 -13.71
CA LEU A 52 -7.13 4.38 -15.11
C LEU A 52 -5.96 3.40 -15.22
N GLY A 53 -6.25 2.19 -15.67
CA GLY A 53 -5.27 1.11 -15.70
C GLY A 53 -4.79 0.77 -14.28
N VAL A 54 -3.54 1.12 -13.97
CA VAL A 54 -2.87 0.81 -12.68
C VAL A 54 -2.70 2.04 -11.78
N VAL A 55 -3.22 3.19 -12.21
CA VAL A 55 -3.07 4.48 -11.54
C VAL A 55 -4.41 4.89 -10.96
N VAL A 56 -4.39 5.41 -9.73
CA VAL A 56 -5.55 6.01 -9.06
C VAL A 56 -5.46 7.52 -9.21
N HIS A 57 -6.56 8.15 -9.59
CA HIS A 57 -6.66 9.58 -9.87
C HIS A 57 -7.65 10.23 -8.92
N GLY A 58 -7.22 11.22 -8.15
CA GLY A 58 -8.12 12.16 -7.49
C GLY A 58 -8.38 13.36 -8.40
N THR A 59 -9.63 13.79 -8.49
CA THR A 59 -10.03 14.96 -9.28
C THR A 59 -10.32 16.13 -8.36
N ILE A 60 -9.79 17.30 -8.71
CA ILE A 60 -10.04 18.57 -8.03
C ILE A 60 -10.64 19.53 -9.06
N GLN A 61 -11.75 20.16 -8.70
CA GLN A 61 -12.39 21.18 -9.53
C GLN A 61 -11.86 22.56 -9.14
N VAL A 62 -11.33 23.30 -10.12
CA VAL A 62 -10.73 24.62 -9.91
C VAL A 62 -11.53 25.66 -10.67
N ALA A 63 -11.98 26.70 -9.97
CA ALA A 63 -12.72 27.81 -10.56
C ALA A 63 -11.78 28.77 -11.32
N ALA A 64 -12.35 29.64 -12.15
CA ALA A 64 -11.62 30.70 -12.85
C ALA A 64 -10.64 31.45 -11.94
N GLY A 65 -9.40 31.61 -12.41
CA GLY A 65 -8.30 32.16 -11.61
C GLY A 65 -6.94 31.84 -12.21
N THR A 66 -5.87 32.29 -11.54
CA THR A 66 -4.48 31.97 -11.90
C THR A 66 -3.85 31.23 -10.73
N TYR A 67 -3.33 30.03 -10.99
CA TYR A 67 -2.80 29.07 -10.02
C TYR A 67 -1.44 28.58 -10.52
N GLY A 68 -0.36 29.25 -10.12
CA GLY A 68 0.96 29.05 -10.73
C GLY A 68 0.95 29.28 -12.24
N GLU A 69 1.27 28.25 -13.01
CA GLU A 69 1.25 28.28 -14.49
C GLU A 69 -0.15 28.03 -15.09
N LEU A 70 -1.12 27.57 -14.29
CA LEU A 70 -2.47 27.27 -14.74
C LEU A 70 -3.33 28.55 -14.72
N VAL A 71 -3.81 28.97 -15.89
CA VAL A 71 -4.78 30.07 -16.04
C VAL A 71 -6.13 29.48 -16.45
N VAL A 72 -7.13 29.61 -15.59
CA VAL A 72 -8.51 29.18 -15.85
C VAL A 72 -9.34 30.40 -16.25
N PRO A 73 -9.85 30.48 -17.50
CA PRO A 73 -10.63 31.61 -17.98
C PRO A 73 -11.91 31.86 -17.18
N ALA A 74 -12.37 33.12 -17.14
CA ALA A 74 -13.63 33.49 -16.50
C ALA A 74 -14.82 32.70 -17.08
N GLY A 75 -15.65 32.14 -16.20
CA GLY A 75 -16.81 31.32 -16.59
C GLY A 75 -16.48 29.87 -16.93
N GLN A 76 -15.23 29.43 -16.79
CA GLN A 76 -14.82 28.03 -16.94
C GLN A 76 -14.37 27.44 -15.60
N THR A 77 -14.44 26.11 -15.52
CA THR A 77 -13.84 25.30 -14.46
C THR A 77 -12.81 24.37 -15.09
N ALA A 78 -11.68 24.18 -14.41
CA ALA A 78 -10.66 23.23 -14.82
C ALA A 78 -10.65 22.02 -13.88
N GLU A 79 -10.41 20.84 -14.44
CA GLU A 79 -10.21 19.62 -13.67
C GLU A 79 -8.71 19.37 -13.52
N LEU A 80 -8.24 19.33 -12.27
CA LEU A 80 -6.88 18.95 -11.95
C LEU A 80 -6.87 17.50 -11.46
N SER A 81 -6.10 16.66 -12.13
CA SER A 81 -5.92 15.27 -11.74
C SER A 81 -4.62 15.09 -10.96
N ILE A 82 -4.74 14.59 -9.73
CA ILE A 82 -3.63 14.13 -8.90
C ILE A 82 -3.58 12.61 -8.95
N SER A 83 -2.40 12.05 -9.20
CA SER A 83 -2.23 10.61 -9.38
C SER A 83 -1.50 9.96 -8.20
N ALA A 84 -1.81 8.69 -7.97
CA ALA A 84 -1.11 7.80 -7.05
C ALA A 84 -0.99 6.40 -7.69
N ARG A 85 0.06 5.65 -7.34
CA ARG A 85 0.35 4.34 -7.95
C ARG A 85 0.30 3.22 -6.91
N PRO A 86 -0.87 2.57 -6.71
CA PRO A 86 -1.05 1.47 -5.75
C PRO A 86 -0.01 0.34 -5.89
N MET A 87 0.49 0.11 -7.10
CA MET A 87 1.49 -0.92 -7.38
C MET A 87 2.80 -0.78 -6.59
N VAL A 88 3.20 0.44 -6.21
CA VAL A 88 4.39 0.67 -5.39
C VAL A 88 4.25 -0.01 -4.02
N TYR A 89 3.01 -0.13 -3.53
CA TYR A 89 2.68 -0.77 -2.25
C TYR A 89 2.25 -2.24 -2.43
N GLY A 90 1.81 -2.59 -3.64
CA GLY A 90 1.14 -3.85 -3.97
C GLY A 90 2.04 -5.09 -3.94
N TYR A 91 3.36 -4.93 -4.05
CA TYR A 91 4.31 -6.05 -4.07
C TYR A 91 4.30 -6.88 -2.77
N SER A 92 3.69 -6.36 -1.71
CA SER A 92 3.41 -7.09 -0.47
C SER A 92 2.58 -8.36 -0.66
N ILE A 93 1.64 -8.38 -1.63
CA ILE A 93 0.79 -9.53 -1.94
C ILE A 93 1.62 -10.74 -2.43
N PRO A 94 2.41 -10.64 -3.52
CA PRO A 94 3.19 -11.77 -3.98
C PRO A 94 4.21 -12.21 -2.93
N LEU A 95 4.84 -11.29 -2.19
CA LEU A 95 5.75 -11.65 -1.09
C LEU A 95 5.06 -12.50 -0.02
N PHE A 96 3.88 -12.09 0.44
CA PHE A 96 3.11 -12.86 1.42
C PHE A 96 2.80 -14.27 0.93
N PHE A 97 2.29 -14.41 -0.30
CA PHE A 97 1.96 -15.72 -0.85
C PHE A 97 3.18 -16.59 -1.13
N THR A 98 4.32 -16.00 -1.52
CA THR A 98 5.60 -16.72 -1.63
C THR A 98 6.00 -17.30 -0.28
N LEU A 99 5.96 -16.50 0.79
CA LEU A 99 6.26 -16.96 2.15
C LEU A 99 5.30 -18.06 2.59
N LEU A 100 4.01 -17.86 2.36
CA LEU A 100 2.97 -18.81 2.71
C LEU A 100 3.15 -20.16 2.01
N PHE A 101 3.45 -20.19 0.71
CA PHE A 101 3.57 -21.44 -0.03
C PHE A 101 4.93 -22.13 0.15
N ALA A 102 6.01 -21.37 0.28
CA ALA A 102 7.34 -21.95 0.39
C ALA A 102 7.72 -22.33 1.84
N PHE A 103 7.21 -21.60 2.84
CA PHE A 103 7.70 -21.70 4.22
C PHE A 103 6.69 -22.18 5.26
N SER A 104 5.41 -22.37 4.92
CA SER A 104 4.43 -22.92 5.88
C SER A 104 4.68 -24.40 6.22
N ALA A 105 4.57 -24.76 7.49
CA ALA A 105 4.60 -26.15 7.96
C ALA A 105 3.25 -26.86 7.78
N ARG A 106 2.14 -26.11 7.87
CA ARG A 106 0.76 -26.60 7.71
C ARG A 106 -0.01 -25.83 6.64
N ALA A 107 -1.08 -26.45 6.16
CA ALA A 107 -2.05 -25.77 5.31
C ALA A 107 -2.79 -24.68 6.10
N VAL A 108 -2.77 -23.44 5.60
CA VAL A 108 -3.59 -22.35 6.13
C VAL A 108 -4.97 -22.37 5.46
N SER A 109 -6.03 -22.22 6.26
CA SER A 109 -7.41 -22.21 5.75
C SER A 109 -7.67 -21.05 4.78
N GLY A 110 -8.59 -21.26 3.83
CA GLY A 110 -8.94 -20.26 2.81
C GLY A 110 -9.36 -18.91 3.42
N ASN A 111 -10.19 -18.93 4.46
CA ASN A 111 -10.69 -17.71 5.13
C ASN A 111 -9.55 -16.86 5.72
N LYS A 112 -8.51 -17.50 6.27
CA LYS A 112 -7.33 -16.79 6.82
C LYS A 112 -6.49 -16.14 5.72
N LYS A 113 -6.39 -16.79 4.55
CA LYS A 113 -5.71 -16.22 3.37
C LYS A 113 -6.47 -15.00 2.83
N ILE A 114 -7.79 -15.09 2.76
CA ILE A 114 -8.66 -13.98 2.34
C ILE A 114 -8.51 -12.81 3.31
N LEU A 115 -8.54 -13.07 4.63
CA LEU A 115 -8.33 -12.03 5.63
C LEU A 115 -6.97 -11.35 5.48
N ALA A 116 -5.89 -12.11 5.28
CA ALA A 116 -4.57 -11.54 5.04
C ALA A 116 -4.54 -10.69 3.76
N LEU A 117 -5.18 -11.14 2.68
CA LEU A 117 -5.31 -10.36 1.45
C LEU A 117 -6.07 -9.05 1.68
N VAL A 118 -7.16 -9.07 2.44
CA VAL A 118 -7.89 -7.84 2.82
C VAL A 118 -7.00 -6.89 3.61
N VAL A 119 -6.24 -7.38 4.60
CA VAL A 119 -5.31 -6.54 5.38
C VAL A 119 -4.22 -5.94 4.48
N LEU A 120 -3.67 -6.70 3.54
CA LEU A 120 -2.71 -6.21 2.56
C LEU A 120 -3.32 -5.11 1.66
N LEU A 121 -4.56 -5.32 1.17
CA LEU A 121 -5.28 -4.33 0.37
C LEU A 121 -5.57 -3.04 1.14
N LEU A 122 -5.86 -3.14 2.45
CA LEU A 122 -5.98 -1.96 3.32
C LEU A 122 -4.64 -1.23 3.46
N GLY A 123 -3.53 -1.95 3.62
CA GLY A 123 -2.19 -1.36 3.63
C GLY A 123 -1.83 -0.64 2.34
N ILE A 124 -2.15 -1.25 1.18
CA ILE A 124 -1.99 -0.65 -0.15
C ILE A 124 -2.84 0.61 -0.30
N SER A 125 -4.09 0.55 0.18
CA SER A 125 -5.02 1.68 0.10
C SER A 125 -4.60 2.82 1.01
N PHE A 126 -4.07 2.53 2.20
CA PHE A 126 -3.47 3.52 3.08
C PHE A 126 -2.28 4.23 2.42
N GLY A 127 -1.36 3.48 1.79
CA GLY A 127 -0.25 4.08 1.05
C GLY A 127 -0.70 4.97 -0.10
N THR A 128 -1.69 4.51 -0.87
CA THR A 128 -2.27 5.28 -1.99
C THR A 128 -2.95 6.56 -1.50
N LEU A 129 -3.68 6.50 -0.38
CA LEU A 129 -4.28 7.67 0.25
C LEU A 129 -3.21 8.68 0.71
N MET A 130 -2.15 8.21 1.38
CA MET A 130 -1.05 9.08 1.81
C MET A 130 -0.34 9.72 0.62
N GLU A 131 -0.17 9.01 -0.50
CA GLU A 131 0.40 9.56 -1.74
C GLU A 131 -0.47 10.67 -2.32
N LEU A 132 -1.79 10.46 -2.41
CA LEU A 132 -2.72 11.49 -2.87
C LEU A 132 -2.70 12.73 -1.97
N LEU A 133 -2.82 12.55 -0.65
CA LEU A 133 -2.79 13.66 0.31
C LEU A 133 -1.44 14.40 0.27
N LYS A 134 -0.32 13.68 0.15
CA LYS A 134 0.99 14.27 -0.03
C LYS A 134 1.07 15.11 -1.31
N ASN A 135 0.49 14.63 -2.41
CA ASN A 135 0.44 15.39 -3.66
C ASN A 135 -0.47 16.62 -3.55
N ILE A 136 -1.55 16.56 -2.76
CA ILE A 136 -2.39 17.72 -2.46
C ILE A 136 -1.62 18.76 -1.65
N TYR A 137 -1.14 18.38 -0.47
CA TYR A 137 -0.70 19.35 0.52
C TYR A 137 0.74 19.83 0.35
N PHE A 138 1.60 19.08 -0.36
CA PHE A 138 3.00 19.46 -0.58
C PHE A 138 3.31 19.85 -2.02
N ASN A 139 2.52 19.41 -3.00
CA ASN A 139 2.82 19.68 -4.40
C ASN A 139 1.84 20.64 -5.08
N LEU A 140 0.62 20.85 -4.55
CA LEU A 140 -0.28 21.86 -5.11
C LEU A 140 0.11 23.26 -4.65
N ASP A 141 -0.31 24.25 -5.45
CA ASP A 141 -0.24 25.64 -5.06
C ASP A 141 -1.08 25.86 -3.78
N PRO A 142 -0.51 26.46 -2.72
CA PRO A 142 -1.23 26.77 -1.49
C PRO A 142 -2.55 27.52 -1.68
N VAL A 143 -2.69 28.29 -2.75
CA VAL A 143 -3.91 29.05 -3.06
C VAL A 143 -5.11 28.15 -3.40
N LEU A 144 -4.87 26.89 -3.78
CA LEU A 144 -5.90 25.88 -4.04
C LEU A 144 -6.40 25.18 -2.77
N LEU A 145 -5.75 25.38 -1.63
CA LEU A 145 -6.08 24.69 -0.39
C LEU A 145 -7.21 25.45 0.35
N PRO A 146 -8.37 24.81 0.64
CA PRO A 146 -9.53 25.49 1.24
C PRO A 146 -9.27 26.19 2.57
N HIS A 147 -8.27 25.71 3.32
CA HIS A 147 -7.88 26.24 4.62
C HIS A 147 -6.41 26.68 4.66
N GLY A 148 -5.78 26.82 3.50
CA GLY A 148 -4.35 27.05 3.38
C GLY A 148 -3.49 25.82 3.69
N PRO A 149 -2.16 26.01 3.82
CA PRO A 149 -1.22 24.95 4.12
C PRO A 149 -1.49 24.24 5.45
N LEU A 150 -1.07 22.97 5.54
CA LEU A 150 -1.09 22.23 6.80
C LEU A 150 -0.23 22.92 7.87
N SER A 151 -0.63 22.79 9.13
CA SER A 151 0.23 23.13 10.26
C SER A 151 1.50 22.26 10.24
N SER A 152 2.60 22.75 10.82
CA SER A 152 3.88 22.02 10.85
C SER A 152 3.74 20.60 11.44
N PHE A 153 2.90 20.45 12.47
CA PHE A 153 2.61 19.16 13.07
C PHE A 153 1.83 18.23 12.12
N ALA A 154 0.78 18.72 11.48
CA ALA A 154 -0.01 17.94 10.53
C ALA A 154 0.80 17.54 9.29
N ALA A 155 1.63 18.45 8.77
CA ALA A 155 2.57 18.17 7.69
C ALA A 155 3.56 17.06 8.08
N THR A 156 4.10 17.10 9.30
CA THR A 156 5.01 16.06 9.81
C THR A 156 4.31 14.71 9.90
N LEU A 157 3.09 14.66 10.42
CA LEU A 157 2.31 13.42 10.49
C LEU A 157 2.00 12.84 9.10
N LEU A 158 1.64 13.69 8.13
CA LEU A 158 1.41 13.25 6.75
C LEU A 158 2.69 12.70 6.12
N ALA A 159 3.83 13.38 6.32
CA ALA A 159 5.12 12.91 5.83
C ALA A 159 5.51 11.55 6.45
N ILE A 160 5.32 11.38 7.76
CA ILE A 160 5.56 10.10 8.45
C ILE A 160 4.62 9.02 7.92
N GLY A 161 3.33 9.31 7.76
CA GLY A 161 2.36 8.37 7.21
C GLY A 161 2.74 7.90 5.80
N TYR A 162 3.17 8.83 4.95
CA TYR A 162 3.67 8.52 3.61
C TYR A 162 4.96 7.68 3.63
N GLN A 163 5.93 8.02 4.47
CA GLN A 163 7.19 7.26 4.57
C GLN A 163 6.96 5.86 5.15
N LEU A 164 6.14 5.74 6.19
CA LEU A 164 5.79 4.46 6.80
C LEU A 164 5.08 3.55 5.79
N SER A 165 4.11 4.10 5.06
CA SER A 165 3.34 3.33 4.08
C SER A 165 4.13 2.97 2.84
N THR A 166 5.10 3.79 2.43
CA THR A 166 5.95 3.53 1.25
C THR A 166 7.09 2.56 1.56
N LEU A 167 7.74 2.68 2.73
CA LEU A 167 8.98 1.94 3.02
C LEU A 167 8.75 0.70 3.91
N ILE A 168 7.85 0.83 4.90
CA ILE A 168 7.75 -0.16 5.97
C ILE A 168 6.60 -1.13 5.71
N LEU A 169 5.38 -0.64 5.49
CA LEU A 169 4.22 -1.53 5.32
C LEU A 169 4.38 -2.56 4.20
N PRO A 170 4.86 -2.22 2.98
CA PRO A 170 4.88 -3.16 1.88
C PRO A 170 5.88 -4.31 2.08
N SER A 171 6.92 -4.08 2.89
CA SER A 171 7.95 -5.08 3.21
C SER A 171 7.64 -5.86 4.50
N VAL A 172 7.15 -5.18 5.54
CA VAL A 172 6.95 -5.77 6.88
C VAL A 172 5.60 -6.47 7.02
N LEU A 173 4.53 -5.87 6.51
CA LEU A 173 3.18 -6.43 6.63
C LEU A 173 3.06 -7.88 6.10
N PRO A 174 3.61 -8.24 4.92
CA PRO A 174 3.53 -9.62 4.46
C PRO A 174 4.27 -10.61 5.37
N VAL A 175 5.40 -10.21 5.97
CA VAL A 175 6.17 -11.05 6.89
C VAL A 175 5.40 -11.26 8.20
N VAL A 176 4.84 -10.19 8.77
CA VAL A 176 4.04 -10.24 10.00
C VAL A 176 2.80 -11.13 9.82
N LEU A 177 2.07 -10.95 8.71
CA LEU A 177 0.90 -11.78 8.40
C LEU A 177 1.27 -13.24 8.22
N TRP A 178 2.36 -13.52 7.49
CA TRP A 178 2.84 -14.89 7.34
C TRP A 178 3.21 -15.52 8.70
N PHE A 179 3.95 -14.79 9.53
CA PHE A 179 4.38 -15.24 10.86
C PHE A 179 3.18 -15.58 11.76
N ALA A 180 2.20 -14.68 11.80
CA ALA A 180 0.96 -14.86 12.57
C ALA A 180 0.16 -16.10 12.12
N LEU A 181 0.11 -16.39 10.82
CA LEU A 181 -0.71 -17.48 10.29
C LEU A 181 -0.04 -18.87 10.37
N SER A 182 1.27 -18.92 10.12
CA SER A 182 2.00 -20.18 9.92
C SER A 182 3.49 -20.13 10.27
N GLY A 183 4.11 -18.95 10.23
CA GLY A 183 5.56 -18.84 10.40
C GLY A 183 6.03 -19.13 11.82
N HIS A 184 5.26 -18.82 12.86
CA HIS A 184 5.64 -19.10 14.25
C HIS A 184 5.96 -20.58 14.52
N GLU A 185 5.26 -21.51 13.86
CA GLU A 185 5.50 -22.96 13.99
C GLU A 185 6.88 -23.36 13.45
N LEU A 186 7.33 -22.72 12.36
CA LEU A 186 8.66 -22.97 11.78
C LEU A 186 9.78 -22.60 12.76
N PHE A 187 9.62 -21.48 13.47
CA PHE A 187 10.57 -21.04 14.48
C PHE A 187 10.56 -21.97 15.70
N GLY A 188 9.37 -22.40 16.16
CA GLY A 188 9.25 -23.37 17.24
C GLY A 188 10.03 -24.66 16.97
N HIS A 189 9.88 -25.24 15.77
CA HIS A 189 10.64 -26.43 15.37
C HIS A 189 12.14 -26.19 15.23
N TYR A 190 12.56 -25.00 14.80
CA TYR A 190 13.98 -24.68 14.68
C TYR A 190 14.67 -24.60 16.05
N PHE A 191 14.05 -23.93 17.02
CA PHE A 191 14.62 -23.79 18.37
C PHE A 191 14.54 -25.10 19.18
N GLN A 192 13.46 -25.87 19.07
CA GLN A 192 13.38 -27.19 19.70
C GLN A 192 14.38 -28.18 19.10
N GLY A 193 14.57 -28.15 17.78
CA GLY A 193 15.53 -29.01 17.10
C GLY A 193 17.01 -28.74 17.42
N HIS A 194 17.34 -27.57 17.97
CA HIS A 194 18.67 -27.28 18.51
C HIS A 194 18.82 -27.73 19.97
N ALA A 195 17.78 -27.57 20.79
CA ALA A 195 17.78 -28.04 22.18
C ALA A 195 17.97 -29.57 22.28
N ASP A 196 17.35 -30.33 21.39
CA ASP A 196 17.45 -31.80 21.37
C ASP A 196 18.79 -32.33 20.80
N ARG A 197 19.58 -31.49 20.13
CA ARG A 197 20.87 -31.89 19.52
C ARG A 197 22.07 -31.75 20.45
N GLY A 198 21.91 -31.17 21.64
CA GLY A 198 22.99 -31.05 22.62
C GLY A 198 24.23 -30.29 22.11
N GLU A 199 24.10 -29.47 21.07
CA GLU A 199 25.19 -28.59 20.66
C GLU A 199 25.27 -27.43 21.66
N PRO A 200 26.41 -27.21 22.33
CA PRO A 200 26.57 -26.07 23.21
C PRO A 200 26.38 -24.78 22.41
N ALA A 201 25.61 -23.85 22.97
CA ALA A 201 25.50 -22.50 22.42
C ALA A 201 26.91 -21.95 22.27
N ALA A 202 27.33 -21.70 21.02
CA ALA A 202 28.58 -21.01 20.77
C ALA A 202 28.41 -19.57 21.25
N ASP A 203 29.22 -19.20 22.25
CA ASP A 203 29.39 -17.86 22.78
C ASP A 203 29.77 -16.83 21.70
#